data_AF-A0AAU6NQR0-F1
#
_entry.id   AF-A0AAU6NQR0-F1
#
_cell.length_a   1.000
_cell.length_b   1.000
_cell.length_c   1.000
_cell.angle_alpha   90.00
_cell.angle_beta   90.00
_cell.angle_gamma   90.00
#
_symmetry.space_group_name_H-M   'P 1'
#
loop_
_entity.id
_entity.type
_entity.pdbx_description
1 polymer ?
#
loop_
_entity_poly.entity_id
_entity_poly.type
_entity_poly.pdbx_seq_one_letter_code
_entity_poly.pdbx_strand_id
1 'polypeptide(L)'
;MIYDCFLYYDEDMLLDIRLHTLADVVDHFVIVEATHSFTGIPRELHFDITKFAKFKDKIIYVPFDAQPILNRADNNQVDAWANEAALRNSIMNGLKDAADDDLILVSDVDEIFSPDTVRAINPRALCTSIHQNVFNYQFNLQVHNTDGTPRKCTLPRATSYYNLKHFFHGEPESFRNWKRARKDKNWSWFKWNWLKINNKIVKDGGWHFSWVMTPERISEKMSTISHTEYDLPEFNNPEHIMKVITNAEDIWGRDRKLVRQEVSKRTLPSYLVDNQHHYSQFIL
;
A
#
# COMPACT_ATOMS: atom_id res chain seq x y z
N MET A 1 -7.48 -3.95 20.12
CA MET A 1 -6.66 -4.71 19.15
C MET A 1 -6.19 -3.79 18.03
N ILE A 2 -5.18 -4.21 17.29
CA ILE A 2 -4.59 -3.51 16.15
C ILE A 2 -4.70 -4.40 14.90
N TYR A 3 -5.41 -3.89 13.89
CA TYR A 3 -5.61 -4.55 12.60
C TYR A 3 -4.79 -3.86 11.51
N ASP A 4 -3.86 -4.60 10.91
CA ASP A 4 -3.11 -4.17 9.75
C ASP A 4 -3.78 -4.65 8.46
N CYS A 5 -4.41 -3.73 7.72
CA CYS A 5 -5.24 -4.07 6.56
C CYS A 5 -4.61 -3.59 5.25
N PHE A 6 -4.49 -4.49 4.28
CA PHE A 6 -3.86 -4.15 3.00
C PHE A 6 -4.34 -5.02 1.84
N LEU A 7 -4.15 -4.49 0.64
CA LEU A 7 -4.37 -5.20 -0.61
C LEU A 7 -3.13 -6.04 -0.95
N TYR A 8 -3.37 -7.27 -1.40
CA TYR A 8 -2.33 -8.21 -1.84
C TYR A 8 -2.46 -8.50 -3.34
N TYR A 9 -1.31 -8.58 -4.02
CA TYR A 9 -1.21 -8.81 -5.46
C TYR A 9 0.04 -9.66 -5.81
N ASP A 10 0.13 -10.87 -5.26
CA ASP A 10 1.22 -11.84 -5.51
C ASP A 10 2.62 -11.40 -5.07
N GLU A 11 2.70 -10.52 -4.08
CA GLU A 11 3.97 -9.95 -3.60
C GLU A 11 4.44 -10.68 -2.33
N ASP A 12 4.59 -12.01 -2.40
CA ASP A 12 4.97 -12.88 -1.26
C ASP A 12 6.22 -12.40 -0.52
N MET A 13 7.21 -11.90 -1.24
CA MET A 13 8.43 -11.36 -0.64
C MET A 13 8.15 -10.15 0.25
N LEU A 14 7.32 -9.21 -0.23
CA LEU A 14 6.96 -8.01 0.54
C LEU A 14 6.04 -8.38 1.70
N LEU A 15 5.14 -9.33 1.48
CA LEU A 15 4.29 -9.87 2.53
C LEU A 15 5.12 -10.52 3.65
N ASP A 16 6.11 -11.35 3.33
CA ASP A 16 7.01 -11.97 4.31
C ASP A 16 7.72 -10.92 5.18
N ILE A 17 8.29 -9.89 4.54
CA ILE A 17 8.96 -8.78 5.23
C ILE A 17 7.96 -8.05 6.13
N ARG A 18 6.76 -7.76 5.63
CA ARG A 18 5.70 -7.04 6.37
C ARG A 18 5.28 -7.81 7.62
N LEU A 19 4.94 -9.09 7.47
CA LEU A 19 4.49 -9.95 8.55
C LEU A 19 5.56 -10.06 9.64
N HIS A 20 6.81 -10.34 9.26
CA HIS A 20 7.92 -10.42 10.20
C HIS A 20 8.23 -9.08 10.88
N THR A 21 8.06 -7.96 10.18
CA THR A 21 8.30 -6.63 10.75
C THR A 21 7.24 -6.25 11.78
N LEU A 22 5.98 -6.60 11.54
CA LEU A 22 4.84 -6.08 12.30
C LEU A 22 4.23 -7.08 13.29
N ALA A 23 4.57 -8.38 13.22
CA ALA A 23 3.92 -9.42 14.01
C ALA A 23 3.93 -9.18 15.53
N ASP A 24 4.90 -8.46 16.07
CA ASP A 24 4.99 -8.17 17.52
C ASP A 24 4.18 -6.94 17.95
N VAL A 25 3.63 -6.17 17.00
CA VAL A 25 2.91 -4.91 17.29
C VAL A 25 1.50 -4.86 16.72
N VAL A 26 1.09 -5.89 15.97
CA VAL A 26 -0.28 -6.03 15.47
C VAL A 26 -0.91 -7.33 15.95
N ASP A 27 -2.23 -7.29 16.14
CA ASP A 27 -3.00 -8.46 16.57
C ASP A 27 -3.46 -9.26 15.36
N HIS A 28 -3.91 -8.57 14.30
CA HIS A 28 -4.42 -9.18 13.08
C HIS A 28 -3.86 -8.55 11.81
N PHE A 29 -3.61 -9.38 10.80
CA PHE A 29 -3.33 -8.98 9.43
C PHE A 29 -4.54 -9.28 8.56
N VAL A 30 -5.20 -8.25 8.01
CA VAL A 30 -6.32 -8.40 7.08
C VAL A 30 -5.79 -8.33 5.66
N ILE A 31 -5.72 -9.49 5.00
CA ILE A 31 -5.16 -9.64 3.66
C ILE A 31 -6.33 -9.76 2.68
N VAL A 32 -6.43 -8.80 1.76
CA VAL A 32 -7.50 -8.78 0.75
C VAL A 32 -6.92 -9.04 -0.63
N GLU A 33 -7.50 -10.00 -1.35
CA GLU A 33 -7.08 -10.40 -2.70
C GLU A 33 -8.30 -10.55 -3.62
N ALA A 34 -8.17 -10.14 -4.89
CA ALA A 34 -9.27 -10.15 -5.85
C ALA A 34 -9.11 -11.20 -6.93
N THR A 35 -10.23 -11.75 -7.43
CA THR A 35 -10.29 -12.63 -8.61
C THR A 35 -10.11 -11.88 -9.94
N HIS A 36 -9.95 -10.55 -9.90
CA HIS A 36 -9.75 -9.70 -11.07
C HIS A 36 -8.72 -8.60 -10.77
N SER A 37 -7.93 -8.18 -11.77
CA SER A 37 -7.12 -6.97 -11.68
C SER A 37 -8.00 -5.71 -11.62
N PHE A 38 -7.41 -4.55 -11.34
CA PHE A 38 -8.15 -3.28 -11.45
C PHE A 38 -8.61 -3.03 -12.88
N THR A 39 -7.84 -3.48 -13.87
CA THR A 39 -8.21 -3.47 -15.30
C THR A 39 -9.17 -4.59 -15.72
N GLY A 40 -9.73 -5.35 -14.77
CA GLY A 40 -10.76 -6.35 -15.01
C GLY A 40 -10.27 -7.65 -15.64
N ILE A 41 -8.96 -7.87 -15.69
CA ILE A 41 -8.36 -9.13 -16.16
C ILE A 41 -8.61 -10.20 -15.09
N PRO A 42 -9.26 -11.34 -15.42
CA PRO A 42 -9.46 -12.44 -14.49
C PRO A 42 -8.13 -13.01 -13.98
N ARG A 43 -8.07 -13.35 -12.69
CA ARG A 43 -6.89 -13.88 -12.02
C ARG A 43 -7.29 -14.93 -10.98
N GLU A 44 -6.42 -15.90 -10.78
CA GLU A 44 -6.54 -16.84 -9.67
C GLU A 44 -6.10 -16.17 -8.36
N LEU A 45 -6.63 -16.67 -7.25
CA LEU A 45 -6.19 -16.27 -5.92
C LEU A 45 -4.89 -17.02 -5.61
N HIS A 46 -3.80 -16.29 -5.36
CA HIS A 46 -2.47 -16.85 -5.17
C HIS A 46 -2.00 -16.84 -3.71
N PHE A 47 -2.71 -16.15 -2.82
CA PHE A 47 -2.37 -16.18 -1.40
C PHE A 47 -2.43 -17.60 -0.83
N ASP A 48 -1.30 -18.06 -0.30
CA ASP A 48 -1.16 -19.38 0.30
C ASP A 48 -0.72 -19.25 1.75
N ILE A 49 -1.65 -19.50 2.68
CA ILE A 49 -1.40 -19.41 4.12
C ILE A 49 -0.30 -20.38 4.60
N THR A 50 -0.03 -21.47 3.87
CA THR A 50 0.99 -22.45 4.26
C THR A 50 2.39 -21.86 4.18
N LYS A 51 2.63 -20.92 3.25
CA LYS A 51 3.89 -20.14 3.16
C LYS A 51 4.10 -19.25 4.38
N PHE A 52 3.02 -18.86 5.06
CA PHE A 52 3.01 -17.95 6.20
C PHE A 52 2.50 -18.61 7.48
N ALA A 53 2.69 -19.93 7.62
CA ALA A 53 2.14 -20.73 8.71
C ALA A 53 2.46 -20.20 10.12
N LYS A 54 3.61 -19.53 10.28
CA LYS A 54 4.03 -18.85 11.52
C LYS A 54 3.04 -17.79 12.01
N PHE A 55 2.32 -17.14 11.08
CA PHE A 55 1.42 -16.04 11.36
C PHE A 55 -0.05 -16.42 11.17
N LYS A 56 -0.35 -17.69 10.89
CA LYS A 56 -1.69 -18.17 10.52
C LYS A 56 -2.79 -17.71 11.48
N ASP A 57 -2.51 -17.68 12.78
CA ASP A 57 -3.49 -17.34 13.82
C ASP A 57 -3.78 -15.83 13.90
N LYS A 58 -2.94 -15.01 13.25
CA LYS A 58 -3.12 -13.56 13.11
C LYS A 58 -3.72 -13.17 11.76
N ILE A 59 -3.70 -14.06 10.76
CA ILE A 59 -4.12 -13.73 9.40
C ILE A 59 -5.63 -13.90 9.26
N ILE A 60 -6.28 -12.83 8.81
CA ILE A 60 -7.67 -12.81 8.34
C ILE A 60 -7.61 -12.62 6.83
N TYR A 61 -7.84 -13.70 6.08
CA TYR A 61 -7.83 -13.66 4.63
C TYR A 61 -9.23 -13.38 4.07
N VAL A 62 -9.32 -12.41 3.16
CA VAL A 62 -10.55 -11.92 2.56
C VAL A 62 -10.46 -12.03 1.05
N PRO A 63 -10.93 -13.15 0.45
CA PRO A 63 -11.09 -13.23 -0.99
C PRO A 63 -12.22 -12.31 -1.44
N PHE A 64 -11.97 -11.52 -2.47
CA PHE A 64 -12.93 -10.62 -3.09
C PHE A 64 -13.24 -11.09 -4.51
N ASP A 65 -14.38 -11.77 -4.64
CA ASP A 65 -14.89 -12.21 -5.93
C ASP A 65 -16.05 -11.30 -6.36
N ALA A 66 -15.74 -10.34 -7.22
CA ALA A 66 -16.73 -9.44 -7.80
C ALA A 66 -16.41 -9.18 -9.27
N GLN A 67 -17.46 -8.99 -10.06
CA GLN A 67 -17.32 -8.60 -11.45
C GLN A 67 -16.70 -7.20 -11.57
N PRO A 68 -15.84 -6.97 -12.57
CA PRO A 68 -15.26 -5.65 -12.81
C PRO A 68 -16.34 -4.58 -13.03
N ILE A 69 -16.19 -3.46 -12.34
CA ILE A 69 -17.02 -2.28 -12.50
C ILE A 69 -16.69 -1.62 -13.83
N LEU A 70 -17.72 -1.33 -14.61
CA LEU A 70 -17.62 -0.67 -15.90
C LEU A 70 -17.66 0.86 -15.74
N ASN A 71 -17.01 1.55 -16.66
CA ASN A 71 -17.00 3.00 -16.74
C ASN A 71 -18.39 3.51 -17.12
N ARG A 72 -18.86 4.53 -16.39
CA ARG A 72 -20.19 5.12 -16.60
C ARG A 72 -20.32 5.86 -17.92
N ALA A 73 -19.23 6.40 -18.45
CA ALA A 73 -19.21 7.15 -19.70
C ALA A 73 -19.02 6.24 -20.92
N ASP A 74 -18.39 5.08 -20.76
CA ASP A 74 -18.19 4.07 -21.80
C ASP A 74 -18.28 2.67 -21.17
N ASN A 75 -19.41 2.00 -21.37
CA ASN A 75 -19.67 0.68 -20.78
C ASN A 75 -18.83 -0.45 -21.38
N ASN A 76 -18.03 -0.18 -22.42
CA ASN A 76 -17.07 -1.14 -22.95
C ASN A 76 -15.70 -1.06 -22.25
N GLN A 77 -15.49 -0.07 -21.38
CA GLN A 77 -14.27 0.10 -20.61
C GLN A 77 -14.52 -0.17 -19.14
N VAL A 78 -13.54 -0.76 -18.47
CA VAL A 78 -13.56 -0.92 -17.00
C VAL A 78 -13.18 0.38 -16.31
N ASP A 79 -13.73 0.60 -15.11
CA ASP A 79 -13.30 1.68 -14.22
C ASP A 79 -12.31 1.13 -13.20
N ALA A 80 -11.02 1.18 -13.54
CA ALA A 80 -9.97 0.62 -12.70
C ALA A 80 -9.89 1.26 -11.31
N TRP A 81 -10.14 2.56 -11.25
CA TRP A 81 -10.20 3.31 -10.01
C TRP A 81 -11.41 2.95 -9.14
N ALA A 82 -12.53 2.55 -9.74
CA ALA A 82 -13.68 2.02 -9.00
C ALA A 82 -13.45 0.58 -8.54
N ASN A 83 -12.77 -0.25 -9.35
CA ASN A 83 -12.38 -1.62 -8.98
C ASN A 83 -11.44 -1.62 -7.78
N GLU A 84 -10.40 -0.78 -7.79
CA GLU A 84 -9.50 -0.61 -6.66
C GLU A 84 -10.25 -0.15 -5.40
N ALA A 85 -11.17 0.82 -5.56
CA ALA A 85 -12.00 1.31 -4.46
C ALA A 85 -12.89 0.21 -3.86
N ALA A 86 -13.51 -0.61 -4.71
CA ALA A 86 -14.36 -1.72 -4.28
C ALA A 86 -13.55 -2.79 -3.54
N LEU A 87 -12.38 -3.16 -4.09
CA LEU A 87 -11.47 -4.09 -3.43
C LEU A 87 -11.03 -3.58 -2.06
N ARG A 88 -10.57 -2.32 -1.98
CA ARG A 88 -10.15 -1.72 -0.71
C ARG A 88 -11.30 -1.62 0.29
N ASN A 89 -12.51 -1.30 -0.16
CA ASN A 89 -13.67 -1.27 0.73
C ASN A 89 -14.04 -2.66 1.27
N SER A 90 -13.67 -3.73 0.56
CA SER A 90 -13.88 -5.10 1.04
C SER A 90 -13.03 -5.48 2.26
N ILE A 91 -12.02 -4.67 2.64
CA ILE A 91 -11.33 -4.76 3.95
C ILE A 91 -12.34 -4.87 5.11
N MET A 92 -13.49 -4.19 5.01
CA MET A 92 -14.55 -4.26 6.03
C MET A 92 -15.03 -5.69 6.30
N ASN A 93 -14.93 -6.60 5.33
CA ASN A 93 -15.30 -8.01 5.52
C ASN A 93 -14.37 -8.74 6.48
N GLY A 94 -13.12 -8.28 6.63
CA GLY A 94 -12.16 -8.80 7.61
C GLY A 94 -12.19 -8.09 8.97
N LEU A 95 -13.04 -7.07 9.13
CA LEU A 95 -13.19 -6.27 10.35
C LEU A 95 -14.51 -6.54 11.08
N LYS A 96 -15.18 -7.66 10.80
CA LYS A 96 -16.51 -7.97 11.37
C LYS A 96 -16.51 -8.10 12.89
N ASP A 97 -15.39 -8.59 13.44
CA ASP A 97 -15.21 -8.82 14.88
C ASP A 97 -14.45 -7.67 15.56
N ALA A 98 -14.11 -6.60 14.84
CA ALA A 98 -13.44 -5.45 15.41
C ALA A 98 -14.40 -4.65 16.33
N ALA A 99 -13.90 -4.28 17.50
CA ALA A 99 -14.54 -3.38 18.43
C ALA A 99 -14.34 -1.91 18.03
N ASP A 100 -15.22 -1.03 18.48
CA ASP A 100 -15.22 0.40 18.13
C ASP A 100 -13.89 1.11 18.49
N ASP A 101 -13.21 0.67 19.54
CA ASP A 101 -11.93 1.19 20.02
C ASP A 101 -10.70 0.52 19.41
N ASP A 102 -10.88 -0.50 18.55
CA ASP A 102 -9.78 -1.13 17.83
C ASP A 102 -9.14 -0.17 16.82
N LEU A 103 -7.83 -0.30 16.66
CA LEU A 103 -7.05 0.51 15.73
C LEU A 103 -6.96 -0.19 14.37
N ILE A 104 -7.37 0.51 13.32
CA ILE A 104 -7.32 0.02 11.95
C ILE A 104 -6.25 0.78 11.18
N LEU A 105 -5.24 0.07 10.69
CA LEU A 105 -4.28 0.59 9.71
C LEU A 105 -4.73 0.18 8.31
N VAL A 106 -4.68 1.12 7.36
CA VAL A 106 -5.01 0.86 5.95
C VAL A 106 -3.85 1.33 5.08
N SER A 107 -3.29 0.40 4.29
CA SER A 107 -2.21 0.65 3.32
C SER A 107 -2.27 -0.36 2.17
N ASP A 108 -1.28 -0.35 1.29
CA ASP A 108 -0.99 -1.46 0.37
C ASP A 108 0.13 -2.37 0.95
N VAL A 109 0.35 -3.58 0.39
CA VAL A 109 1.30 -4.56 0.95
C VAL A 109 2.74 -4.04 1.01
N ASP A 110 3.13 -3.24 0.02
CA ASP A 110 4.45 -2.62 -0.13
C ASP A 110 4.65 -1.38 0.76
N GLU A 111 3.61 -0.93 1.48
CA GLU A 111 3.61 0.20 2.40
C GLU A 111 3.74 -0.28 3.87
N ILE A 112 4.93 -0.72 4.26
CA ILE A 112 5.21 -1.35 5.56
C ILE A 112 5.42 -0.30 6.65
N PHE A 113 4.59 -0.34 7.70
CA PHE A 113 4.74 0.53 8.87
C PHE A 113 5.99 0.21 9.69
N SER A 114 6.57 1.23 10.36
CA SER A 114 7.57 0.94 11.39
C SER A 114 6.91 0.50 12.70
N PRO A 115 7.45 -0.49 13.42
CA PRO A 115 6.85 -0.95 14.68
C PRO A 115 6.70 0.15 15.72
N ASP A 116 7.66 1.06 15.79
CA ASP A 116 7.61 2.20 16.71
C ASP A 116 6.50 3.18 16.35
N THR A 117 6.22 3.36 15.05
CA THR A 117 5.08 4.16 14.62
C THR A 117 3.77 3.53 15.05
N VAL A 118 3.61 2.22 14.83
CA VAL A 118 2.39 1.51 15.24
C VAL A 118 2.13 1.68 16.74
N ARG A 119 3.17 1.49 17.57
CA ARG A 119 3.08 1.69 19.03
C ARG A 119 2.77 3.12 19.44
N ALA A 120 3.20 4.11 18.66
CA ALA A 120 3.05 5.53 18.97
C ALA A 120 1.72 6.15 18.49
N ILE A 121 0.90 5.41 17.74
CA ILE A 121 -0.39 5.93 17.25
C ILE A 121 -1.28 6.26 18.45
N ASN A 122 -1.82 7.48 18.47
CA ASN A 122 -2.79 7.90 19.45
C ASN A 122 -4.20 7.44 19.02
N PRO A 123 -4.82 6.46 19.70
CA PRO A 123 -6.14 5.94 19.31
C PRO A 123 -7.27 6.95 19.49
N ARG A 124 -7.04 8.06 20.23
CA ARG A 124 -8.02 9.14 20.41
C ARG A 124 -8.03 10.15 19.26
N ALA A 125 -7.02 10.12 18.38
CA ALA A 125 -7.04 10.96 17.19
C ALA A 125 -8.12 10.48 16.23
N LEU A 126 -8.78 11.41 15.53
CA LEU A 126 -9.74 11.04 14.47
C LEU A 126 -9.05 10.20 13.39
N CYS A 127 -7.83 10.57 13.02
CA CYS A 127 -7.01 9.90 12.04
C CYS A 127 -5.54 10.25 12.27
N THR A 128 -4.66 9.32 11.89
CA THR A 128 -3.21 9.53 11.79
C THR A 128 -2.75 9.23 10.36
N SER A 129 -2.20 10.23 9.67
CA SER A 129 -1.49 10.05 8.40
C SER A 129 -0.04 9.67 8.65
N ILE A 130 0.41 8.59 8.02
CA ILE A 130 1.73 8.04 8.26
C ILE A 130 2.56 8.22 6.99
N HIS A 131 3.52 9.14 7.05
CA HIS A 131 4.36 9.45 5.91
C HIS A 131 5.56 8.49 5.88
N GLN A 132 5.65 7.67 4.83
CA GLN A 132 6.68 6.65 4.67
C GLN A 132 7.74 7.08 3.66
N ASN A 133 8.99 6.66 3.86
CA ASN A 133 10.06 6.86 2.89
C ASN A 133 9.82 5.97 1.67
N VAL A 134 9.91 6.54 0.47
CA VAL A 134 9.72 5.78 -0.78
C VAL A 134 11.04 5.22 -1.25
N PHE A 135 11.06 3.94 -1.54
CA PHE A 135 12.14 3.21 -2.19
C PHE A 135 11.60 2.64 -3.50
N ASN A 136 12.45 2.52 -4.51
CA ASN A 136 12.01 2.09 -5.84
C ASN A 136 12.99 1.08 -6.44
N TYR A 137 12.46 -0.01 -7.00
CA TYR A 137 13.17 -1.12 -7.67
C TYR A 137 14.06 -1.99 -6.78
N GLN A 138 14.72 -1.39 -5.80
CA GLN A 138 15.68 -2.03 -4.92
C GLN A 138 15.42 -1.53 -3.50
N PHE A 139 15.56 -2.40 -2.50
CA PHE A 139 15.21 -2.09 -1.12
C PHE A 139 16.00 -0.93 -0.55
N ASN A 140 17.25 -0.73 -0.98
CA ASN A 140 18.12 0.34 -0.52
C ASN A 140 18.20 1.53 -1.48
N LEU A 141 17.30 1.65 -2.45
CA LEU A 141 17.31 2.75 -3.42
C LEU A 141 16.18 3.75 -3.12
N GLN A 142 16.49 4.78 -2.33
CA GLN A 142 15.51 5.75 -1.85
C GLN A 142 15.23 6.84 -2.88
N VAL A 143 13.96 7.21 -3.02
CA VAL A 143 13.52 8.28 -3.91
C VAL A 143 13.62 9.64 -3.21
N HIS A 144 14.26 10.59 -3.87
CA HIS A 144 14.38 11.99 -3.44
C HIS A 144 13.72 12.93 -4.46
N ASN A 145 13.17 14.04 -3.98
CA ASN A 145 12.73 15.14 -4.84
C ASN A 145 13.95 15.87 -5.45
N THR A 146 13.71 16.76 -6.41
CA THR A 146 14.77 17.55 -7.07
C THR A 146 15.56 18.43 -6.11
N ASP A 147 14.92 18.91 -5.05
CA ASP A 147 15.51 19.68 -3.95
C ASP A 147 16.34 18.85 -2.96
N GLY A 148 16.44 17.52 -3.19
CA GLY A 148 17.21 16.60 -2.36
C GLY A 148 16.46 16.07 -1.13
N THR A 149 15.23 16.50 -0.87
CA THR A 149 14.43 15.97 0.25
C THR A 149 13.91 14.56 -0.05
N PRO A 150 13.82 13.65 0.95
CA PRO A 150 13.23 12.33 0.75
C PRO A 150 11.77 12.42 0.30
N ARG A 151 11.43 11.71 -0.77
CA ARG A 151 10.05 11.56 -1.23
C ARG A 151 9.26 10.75 -0.21
N LYS A 152 8.02 11.17 0.06
CA LYS A 152 7.14 10.49 1.01
C LYS A 152 5.91 9.91 0.32
N CYS A 153 5.56 8.66 0.68
CA CYS A 153 4.19 8.18 0.51
C CYS A 153 3.33 8.75 1.64
N THR A 154 2.11 9.18 1.34
CA THR A 154 1.20 9.84 2.31
C THR A 154 -0.17 9.17 2.39
N LEU A 155 -0.30 7.99 1.79
CA LEU A 155 -1.52 7.21 1.72
C LEU A 155 -1.75 6.30 2.94
N PRO A 156 -0.72 5.69 3.56
CA PRO A 156 -0.89 4.88 4.76
C PRO A 156 -1.50 5.69 5.90
N ARG A 157 -2.54 5.16 6.52
CA ARG A 157 -3.26 5.85 7.61
C ARG A 157 -3.73 4.87 8.68
N ALA A 158 -3.97 5.42 9.86
CA ALA A 158 -4.58 4.71 10.97
C ALA A 158 -5.75 5.51 11.58
N THR A 159 -6.80 4.80 11.99
CA THR A 159 -7.98 5.37 12.68
C THR A 159 -8.62 4.30 13.57
N SER A 160 -9.50 4.68 14.49
CA SER A 160 -10.29 3.67 15.21
C SER A 160 -11.36 3.07 14.30
N TYR A 161 -11.79 1.85 14.59
CA TYR A 161 -12.87 1.21 13.83
C TYR A 161 -14.16 2.02 13.88
N TYR A 162 -14.49 2.62 15.04
CA TYR A 162 -15.60 3.57 15.18
C TYR A 162 -15.51 4.71 14.16
N ASN A 163 -14.35 5.36 14.05
CA ASN A 163 -14.17 6.47 13.13
C ASN A 163 -14.21 6.02 11.66
N LEU A 164 -13.63 4.85 11.35
CA LEU A 164 -13.75 4.24 10.02
C LEU A 164 -15.23 4.04 9.64
N LYS A 165 -16.03 3.45 10.54
CA LYS A 165 -17.45 3.18 10.32
C LYS A 165 -18.30 4.45 10.25
N HIS A 166 -18.10 5.39 11.16
CA HIS A 166 -19.02 6.52 11.35
C HIS A 166 -18.57 7.81 10.65
N PHE A 167 -17.28 8.13 10.63
CA PHE A 167 -16.77 9.33 9.96
C PHE A 167 -16.48 9.08 8.48
N PHE A 168 -15.91 7.92 8.17
CA PHE A 168 -15.57 7.49 6.81
C PHE A 168 -16.60 6.54 6.20
N HIS A 169 -17.73 6.32 6.88
CA HIS A 169 -18.89 5.55 6.38
C HIS A 169 -18.59 4.08 6.09
N GLY A 170 -17.63 3.48 6.80
CA GLY A 170 -17.22 2.09 6.57
C GLY A 170 -16.52 1.91 5.23
N GLU A 171 -15.85 2.95 4.74
CA GLU A 171 -15.15 2.92 3.46
C GLU A 171 -13.65 3.19 3.62
N PRO A 172 -12.85 2.12 3.75
CA PRO A 172 -11.40 2.18 3.70
C PRO A 172 -10.83 3.00 2.54
N GLU A 173 -11.46 2.98 1.36
CA GLU A 173 -11.05 3.82 0.23
C GLU A 173 -11.27 5.31 0.52
N SER A 174 -12.42 5.70 1.05
CA SER A 174 -12.68 7.11 1.40
C SER A 174 -11.73 7.62 2.48
N PHE A 175 -11.36 6.73 3.41
CA PHE A 175 -10.39 6.99 4.45
C PHE A 175 -8.97 7.20 3.88
N ARG A 176 -8.51 6.28 3.02
CA ARG A 176 -7.17 6.34 2.39
C ARG A 176 -7.07 7.45 1.33
N ASN A 177 -8.10 7.67 0.53
CA ASN A 177 -8.07 8.62 -0.58
C ASN A 177 -9.00 9.82 -0.34
N TRP A 178 -8.93 10.41 0.85
CA TRP A 178 -9.84 11.45 1.31
C TRP A 178 -9.96 12.73 0.43
N LYS A 179 -8.98 13.00 -0.45
CA LYS A 179 -8.96 14.16 -1.35
C LYS A 179 -9.85 13.86 -2.54
N ARG A 180 -9.74 12.64 -3.06
CA ARG A 180 -10.64 12.07 -4.06
C ARG A 180 -12.04 11.92 -3.46
N ALA A 181 -12.15 11.31 -2.28
CA ALA A 181 -13.43 11.17 -1.58
C ALA A 181 -14.13 12.52 -1.33
N ARG A 182 -13.38 13.56 -0.95
CA ARG A 182 -13.93 14.93 -0.82
C ARG A 182 -14.58 15.42 -2.11
N LYS A 183 -13.91 15.21 -3.25
CA LYS A 183 -14.41 15.62 -4.58
C LYS A 183 -15.61 14.77 -4.97
N ASP A 184 -15.46 13.45 -4.94
CA ASP A 184 -16.44 12.49 -5.46
C ASP A 184 -17.72 12.47 -4.62
N LYS A 185 -17.61 12.76 -3.32
CA LYS A 185 -18.72 12.75 -2.36
C LYS A 185 -19.13 14.13 -1.87
N ASN A 186 -18.64 15.20 -2.48
CA ASN A 186 -18.96 16.58 -2.13
C ASN A 186 -18.90 16.87 -0.62
N TRP A 187 -17.81 16.49 0.05
CA TRP A 187 -17.69 16.73 1.49
C TRP A 187 -17.77 18.22 1.80
N SER A 188 -18.61 18.56 2.80
CA SER A 188 -18.77 19.94 3.24
C SER A 188 -17.45 20.54 3.72
N TRP A 189 -17.33 21.86 3.58
CA TRP A 189 -16.19 22.60 4.09
C TRP A 189 -15.95 22.33 5.58
N PHE A 190 -17.01 22.19 6.38
CA PHE A 190 -16.91 21.86 7.80
C PHE A 190 -16.30 20.47 8.02
N LYS A 191 -16.80 19.42 7.35
CA LYS A 191 -16.24 18.06 7.45
C LYS A 191 -14.76 18.04 7.06
N TRP A 192 -14.40 18.72 5.98
CA TRP A 192 -13.02 18.79 5.49
C TRP A 192 -12.07 19.48 6.48
N ASN A 193 -12.46 20.64 7.02
CA ASN A 193 -11.61 21.33 7.98
C ASN A 193 -11.54 20.59 9.32
N TRP A 194 -12.64 20.00 9.77
CA TRP A 194 -12.66 19.16 10.96
C TRP A 194 -11.66 18.00 10.84
N LEU A 195 -11.67 17.29 9.71
CA LEU A 195 -10.70 16.23 9.44
C LEU A 195 -9.26 16.73 9.48
N LYS A 196 -8.95 17.84 8.80
CA LYS A 196 -7.59 18.39 8.77
C LYS A 196 -7.07 18.76 10.17
N ILE A 197 -7.91 19.38 10.99
CA ILE A 197 -7.54 19.82 12.36
C ILE A 197 -7.31 18.59 13.26
N ASN A 198 -8.12 17.55 13.09
CA ASN A 198 -8.07 16.34 13.92
C ASN A 198 -7.18 15.22 13.34
N ASN A 199 -6.52 15.46 12.21
CA ASN A 199 -5.54 14.54 11.65
C ASN A 199 -4.16 14.78 12.26
N LYS A 200 -3.57 13.72 12.81
CA LYS A 200 -2.15 13.72 13.20
C LYS A 200 -1.29 13.27 12.05
N ILE A 201 -0.06 13.78 11.97
CA ILE A 201 0.90 13.40 10.95
C ILE A 201 2.12 12.82 11.65
N VAL A 202 2.46 11.58 11.33
CA VAL A 202 3.73 10.94 11.70
C VAL A 202 4.64 10.98 10.48
N LYS A 203 5.84 11.54 10.64
CA LYS A 203 6.88 11.53 9.61
C LYS A 203 7.78 10.34 9.82
N ASP A 204 8.32 9.79 8.73
CA ASP A 204 9.26 8.66 8.77
C ASP A 204 8.67 7.41 9.42
N GLY A 205 7.36 7.19 9.21
CA GLY A 205 6.61 6.16 9.92
C GLY A 205 6.63 4.78 9.27
N GLY A 206 7.61 4.52 8.41
CA GLY A 206 7.76 3.26 7.68
C GLY A 206 8.35 3.44 6.30
N TRP A 207 8.10 2.45 5.45
CA TRP A 207 8.74 2.26 4.14
C TRP A 207 7.69 1.93 3.09
N HIS A 208 7.82 2.54 1.91
CA HIS A 208 7.05 2.18 0.73
C HIS A 208 8.02 1.62 -0.31
N PHE A 209 7.98 0.31 -0.53
CA PHE A 209 8.87 -0.44 -1.43
C PHE A 209 8.23 -0.62 -2.81
N SER A 210 8.23 0.46 -3.59
CA SER A 210 7.59 0.46 -4.90
C SER A 210 8.42 -0.33 -5.91
N TRP A 211 7.76 -1.17 -6.72
CA TRP A 211 8.37 -1.88 -7.86
C TRP A 211 9.59 -2.76 -7.53
N VAL A 212 9.71 -3.28 -6.30
CA VAL A 212 10.79 -4.21 -5.93
C VAL A 212 10.46 -5.62 -6.43
N MET A 213 10.67 -5.84 -7.73
CA MET A 213 10.40 -7.09 -8.45
C MET A 213 11.27 -7.16 -9.72
N THR A 214 11.22 -8.29 -10.45
CA THR A 214 11.99 -8.43 -11.70
C THR A 214 11.42 -7.53 -12.81
N PRO A 215 12.22 -7.13 -13.82
CA PRO A 215 11.74 -6.33 -14.95
C PRO A 215 10.49 -6.89 -15.62
N GLU A 216 10.39 -8.21 -15.76
CA GLU A 216 9.24 -8.90 -16.35
C GLU A 216 7.98 -8.69 -15.49
N ARG A 217 8.11 -8.82 -14.16
CA ARG A 217 7.00 -8.57 -13.21
C ARG A 217 6.58 -7.11 -13.16
N ILE A 218 7.53 -6.18 -13.32
CA ILE A 218 7.22 -4.74 -13.47
C ILE A 218 6.32 -4.54 -14.69
N SER A 219 6.71 -5.12 -15.84
CA SER A 219 5.96 -5.00 -17.08
C SER A 219 4.53 -5.55 -16.96
N GLU A 220 4.37 -6.75 -16.39
CA GLU A 220 3.06 -7.35 -16.11
C GLU A 220 2.22 -6.47 -15.17
N LYS A 221 2.81 -5.98 -14.07
CA LYS A 221 2.10 -5.18 -13.07
C LYS A 221 1.66 -3.84 -13.65
N MET A 222 2.44 -3.19 -14.52
CA MET A 222 2.06 -1.92 -15.17
C MET A 222 0.72 -2.00 -15.92
N SER A 223 0.40 -3.14 -16.55
CA SER A 223 -0.85 -3.34 -17.28
C SER A 223 -2.07 -3.66 -16.41
N THR A 224 -1.91 -3.72 -15.09
CA THR A 224 -2.95 -4.21 -14.16
C THR A 224 -3.36 -3.20 -13.10
N ILE A 225 -2.62 -2.10 -12.95
CA ILE A 225 -2.87 -1.05 -11.96
C ILE A 225 -3.88 0.00 -12.44
N SER A 226 -4.41 0.80 -11.52
CA SER A 226 -5.41 1.86 -11.82
C SER A 226 -4.85 3.03 -12.61
N HIS A 227 -3.54 3.22 -12.58
CA HIS A 227 -2.83 4.24 -13.37
C HIS A 227 -2.62 3.76 -14.80
N THR A 228 -3.70 3.55 -15.55
CA THR A 228 -3.64 3.06 -16.94
C THR A 228 -2.94 4.05 -17.88
N GLU A 229 -2.85 5.32 -17.51
CA GLU A 229 -2.08 6.35 -18.24
C GLU A 229 -0.57 6.08 -18.29
N TYR A 230 -0.08 5.19 -17.43
CA TYR A 230 1.33 4.85 -17.31
C TYR A 230 1.73 3.60 -18.09
N ASP A 231 0.77 2.89 -18.69
CA ASP A 231 1.00 1.73 -19.55
C ASP A 231 1.13 2.14 -21.02
N LEU A 232 2.25 2.79 -21.35
CA LEU A 232 2.58 3.16 -22.74
C LEU A 232 3.72 2.26 -23.26
N PRO A 233 3.72 1.84 -24.54
CA PRO A 233 4.76 0.97 -25.10
C PRO A 233 6.19 1.49 -24.94
N GLU A 234 6.36 2.82 -24.94
CA GLU A 234 7.64 3.48 -24.72
C GLU A 234 8.20 3.28 -23.29
N PHE A 235 7.34 3.09 -22.29
CA PHE A 235 7.71 2.86 -20.90
C PHE A 235 7.60 1.40 -20.47
N ASN A 236 6.62 0.66 -21.01
CA ASN A 236 6.37 -0.73 -20.69
C ASN A 236 7.04 -1.68 -21.70
N ASN A 237 8.37 -1.63 -21.79
CA ASN A 237 9.16 -2.61 -22.54
C ASN A 237 10.40 -3.06 -21.76
N PRO A 238 10.85 -4.32 -21.91
CA PRO A 238 11.94 -4.87 -21.11
C PRO A 238 13.27 -4.11 -21.24
N GLU A 239 13.60 -3.61 -22.43
CA GLU A 239 14.85 -2.88 -22.67
C GLU A 239 14.88 -1.56 -21.88
N HIS A 240 13.78 -0.79 -21.93
CA HIS A 240 13.64 0.45 -21.17
C HIS A 240 13.65 0.19 -19.67
N ILE A 241 12.83 -0.75 -19.19
CA ILE A 241 12.74 -1.09 -17.76
C ILE A 241 14.10 -1.52 -17.23
N MET A 242 14.83 -2.37 -17.96
CA MET A 242 16.17 -2.80 -17.55
C MET A 242 17.17 -1.65 -17.53
N LYS A 243 17.11 -0.76 -18.53
CA LYS A 243 17.97 0.43 -18.60
C LYS A 243 17.73 1.38 -17.41
N VAL A 244 16.48 1.73 -17.11
CA VAL A 244 16.18 2.68 -16.03
C VAL A 244 16.51 2.11 -14.66
N ILE A 245 16.30 0.81 -14.44
CA ILE A 245 16.71 0.14 -13.18
C ILE A 245 18.23 0.19 -13.04
N THR A 246 18.97 -0.16 -14.11
CA THR A 246 20.44 -0.16 -14.11
C THR A 246 21.00 1.23 -13.85
N ASN A 247 20.40 2.27 -14.42
CA ASN A 247 20.84 3.65 -14.28
C ASN A 247 20.30 4.36 -13.03
N ALA A 248 19.46 3.71 -12.22
CA ALA A 248 18.74 4.34 -11.12
C ALA A 248 17.94 5.58 -11.61
N GLU A 249 17.16 5.41 -12.67
CA GLU A 249 16.28 6.42 -13.27
C GLU A 249 14.78 6.10 -13.04
N ASP A 250 13.90 7.09 -13.16
CA ASP A 250 12.46 6.87 -13.12
C ASP A 250 11.98 6.21 -14.43
N ILE A 251 11.23 5.09 -14.36
CA ILE A 251 10.55 4.44 -15.50
C ILE A 251 9.77 5.46 -16.35
N TRP A 252 9.12 6.43 -15.71
CA TRP A 252 8.29 7.44 -16.38
C TRP A 252 8.98 8.79 -16.58
N GLY A 253 10.30 8.86 -16.36
CA GLY A 253 11.08 10.09 -16.58
C GLY A 253 10.67 11.28 -15.70
N ARG A 254 10.04 11.04 -14.54
CA ARG A 254 9.62 12.14 -13.65
C ARG A 254 10.84 12.72 -12.92
N ASP A 255 10.72 14.00 -12.56
CA ASP A 255 11.74 14.76 -11.84
C ASP A 255 11.96 14.26 -10.40
N ARG A 256 12.73 13.18 -10.26
CA ARG A 256 13.14 12.57 -9.00
C ARG A 256 14.51 11.93 -9.11
N LYS A 257 15.19 11.79 -7.98
CA LYS A 257 16.54 11.20 -7.89
C LYS A 257 16.48 9.92 -7.07
N LEU A 258 17.17 8.89 -7.51
CA LEU A 258 17.32 7.64 -6.77
C LEU A 258 18.67 7.65 -6.06
N VAL A 259 18.63 7.56 -4.74
CA VAL A 259 19.80 7.70 -3.86
C VAL A 259 19.99 6.39 -3.10
N ARG A 260 21.13 5.74 -3.33
CA ARG A 260 21.49 4.52 -2.61
C ARG A 260 21.69 4.82 -1.13
N GLN A 261 21.03 4.05 -0.29
CA GLN A 261 21.13 4.10 1.16
C GLN A 261 21.99 2.93 1.67
N GLU A 262 22.59 3.13 2.84
CA GLU A 262 23.22 2.06 3.60
C GLU A 262 22.17 1.03 4.02
N VAL A 263 22.49 -0.27 3.91
CA VAL A 263 21.64 -1.35 4.40
C VAL A 263 21.82 -1.47 5.91
N SER A 264 20.97 -0.79 6.67
CA SER A 264 21.08 -0.72 8.13
C SER A 264 19.71 -0.71 8.78
N LYS A 265 19.62 -1.12 10.06
CA LYS A 265 18.37 -1.08 10.84
C LYS A 265 17.85 0.34 11.08
N ARG A 266 18.68 1.35 10.85
CA ARG A 266 18.29 2.77 10.90
C ARG A 266 17.48 3.18 9.67
N THR A 267 17.79 2.60 8.52
CA THR A 267 17.24 2.99 7.21
C THR A 267 16.17 2.03 6.73
N LEU A 268 16.24 0.75 7.09
CA LEU A 268 15.40 -0.34 6.59
C LEU A 268 14.80 -1.19 7.72
N PRO A 269 13.74 -1.98 7.46
CA PRO A 269 13.17 -2.90 8.43
C PRO A 269 14.24 -3.83 9.01
N SER A 270 14.22 -4.03 10.32
CA SER A 270 15.23 -4.86 11.00
C SER A 270 15.27 -6.29 10.45
N TYR A 271 14.10 -6.87 10.18
CA TYR A 271 14.01 -8.21 9.58
C TYR A 271 14.68 -8.29 8.20
N LEU A 272 14.47 -7.28 7.35
CA LEU A 272 15.10 -7.22 6.02
C LEU A 272 16.62 -7.18 6.14
N VAL A 273 17.14 -6.33 7.04
CA VAL A 273 18.60 -6.17 7.26
C VAL A 273 19.21 -7.47 7.81
N ASP A 274 18.56 -8.09 8.78
CA ASP A 274 19.03 -9.34 9.39
C ASP A 274 19.01 -10.52 8.38
N ASN A 275 18.12 -10.46 7.38
CA ASN A 275 17.95 -11.49 6.35
C ASN A 275 18.38 -11.01 4.95
N GLN A 276 19.23 -9.98 4.85
CA GLN A 276 19.57 -9.33 3.58
C GLN A 276 20.11 -10.29 2.51
N HIS A 277 20.74 -11.40 2.92
CA HIS A 277 21.26 -12.41 2.01
C HIS A 277 20.17 -13.12 1.19
N HIS A 278 18.94 -13.25 1.72
CA HIS A 278 17.79 -13.78 0.99
C HIS A 278 17.27 -12.81 -0.08
N TYR A 279 17.56 -11.51 0.08
CA TYR A 279 17.05 -10.44 -0.77
C TYR A 279 18.16 -9.79 -1.60
N SER A 280 19.32 -10.45 -1.73
CA SER A 280 20.52 -9.87 -2.35
C SER A 280 20.30 -9.42 -3.80
N GLN A 281 19.42 -10.09 -4.54
CA GLN A 281 19.03 -9.67 -5.90
C GLN A 281 18.28 -8.33 -5.97
N PHE A 282 17.76 -7.86 -4.83
CA PHE A 282 16.99 -6.61 -4.68
C PHE A 282 17.70 -5.59 -3.78
N ILE A 283 19.01 -5.76 -3.57
CA ILE A 283 19.86 -4.84 -2.80
C ILE A 283 21.10 -4.50 -3.64
N LEU A 284 21.33 -3.20 -3.86
CA LEU A 284 22.51 -2.69 -4.57
C LEU A 284 23.74 -2.59 -3.67
#